data_AF-A0A2I0TC08-F1
#
_entry.id   AF-A0A2I0TC08-F1
#
_cell.length_a   1.000
_cell.length_b   1.000
_cell.length_c   1.000
_cell.angle_alpha   90.00
_cell.angle_beta   90.00
_cell.angle_gamma   90.00
#
_symmetry.space_group_name_H-M   'P 1'
#
loop_
_entity.id
_entity.type
_entity.pdbx_description
1 polymer ?
#
loop_
_entity_poly.entity_id
_entity_poly.type
_entity_poly.pdbx_seq_one_letter_code
_entity_poly.pdbx_strand_id
1 'polypeptide(L)'
;MERPWKRTVGTLCCEIDAYGDFLQALGPGATQDYTQHTGNVTKEESQMVEVRQKLYSLLKGTALNVIVLNNSKFYHIGTTQEYLFHFTSDSKLKFELDLLPVAFSSFSESAGSLDRSATVIQSVLEPGCSVGPGSVIEYSRIGPEVSVGKNSMISGSHINLKIDVPSNCFLSSLSIKMSDQVKYVSMVFGVEDDLKRSVKSLSDLHSLRFFGASLPECLGHWGVQVSDQLFSSGSTRLGLWTARIFPVCSTLTESVEMSLKMLNSVQHASAFTLNSFKLLSVEEMLAYKDVEDMLKFRKQIYDEICLQRGKEKSDL
;
A
#
# COMPACT_ATOMS: atom_id res chain seq x y z
N MET A 1 -36.80 1.03 3.04
CA MET A 1 -37.08 0.21 1.85
C MET A 1 -36.07 -0.94 1.85
N GLU A 2 -36.49 -2.14 2.26
CA GLU A 2 -35.58 -3.31 2.25
C GLU A 2 -35.38 -3.79 0.81
N ARG A 3 -34.13 -4.07 0.44
CA ARG A 3 -33.81 -4.59 -0.90
C ARG A 3 -34.37 -6.03 -1.02
N PRO A 4 -34.99 -6.42 -2.16
CA PRO A 4 -35.66 -7.71 -2.33
C PRO A 4 -34.81 -8.93 -1.98
N TRP A 5 -33.50 -8.88 -2.30
CA TRP A 5 -32.56 -9.95 -2.01
C TRP A 5 -32.35 -10.23 -0.52
N LYS A 6 -32.52 -9.21 0.34
CA LYS A 6 -32.27 -9.30 1.78
C LYS A 6 -33.27 -10.22 2.49
N ARG A 7 -34.47 -10.38 1.93
CA ARG A 7 -35.50 -11.29 2.45
C ARG A 7 -35.19 -12.76 2.19
N THR A 8 -34.44 -13.05 1.13
CA THR A 8 -34.13 -14.42 0.69
C THR A 8 -32.74 -14.87 1.16
N VAL A 9 -31.75 -13.97 1.13
CA VAL A 9 -30.37 -14.26 1.52
C VAL A 9 -30.15 -14.02 3.03
N GLY A 10 -30.99 -13.19 3.66
CA GLY A 10 -30.82 -12.78 5.05
C GLY A 10 -29.70 -11.76 5.23
N THR A 11 -29.20 -11.64 6.46
CA THR A 11 -27.99 -10.85 6.75
C THR A 11 -26.80 -11.55 6.13
N LEU A 12 -26.03 -10.82 5.33
CA LEU A 12 -24.76 -11.34 4.79
C LEU A 12 -23.82 -11.63 5.95
N CYS A 13 -23.39 -12.88 6.04
CA CYS A 13 -22.48 -13.37 7.06
C CYS A 13 -21.03 -13.45 6.58
N CYS A 14 -20.77 -13.13 5.30
CA CYS A 14 -19.47 -13.21 4.66
C CYS A 14 -19.22 -12.05 3.68
N GLU A 15 -17.96 -11.90 3.27
CA GLU A 15 -17.53 -10.95 2.26
C GLU A 15 -18.11 -11.33 0.88
N ILE A 16 -18.72 -10.35 0.20
CA ILE A 16 -19.34 -10.50 -1.11
C ILE A 16 -18.79 -9.40 -2.03
N ASP A 17 -18.34 -9.78 -3.22
CA ASP A 17 -17.81 -8.86 -4.22
C ASP A 17 -18.95 -8.34 -5.11
N ALA A 18 -19.09 -7.02 -5.23
CA ALA A 18 -20.15 -6.42 -6.03
C ALA A 18 -20.03 -6.82 -7.53
N TYR A 19 -18.81 -6.91 -8.07
CA TYR A 19 -18.61 -7.26 -9.47
C TYR A 19 -18.69 -8.77 -9.68
N GLY A 20 -17.93 -9.54 -8.90
CA GLY A 20 -17.82 -10.99 -8.97
C GLY A 20 -19.10 -11.71 -8.60
N ASP A 21 -19.82 -11.26 -7.56
CA ASP A 21 -20.96 -12.02 -7.03
C ASP A 21 -22.32 -11.55 -7.53
N PHE A 22 -22.48 -10.25 -7.82
CA PHE A 22 -23.73 -9.74 -8.38
C PHE A 22 -23.72 -9.69 -9.90
N LEU A 23 -22.69 -9.11 -10.54
CA LEU A 23 -22.73 -8.93 -12.00
C LEU A 23 -22.57 -10.24 -12.77
N GLN A 24 -21.75 -11.18 -12.29
CA GLN A 24 -21.57 -12.47 -12.98
C GLN A 24 -22.84 -13.33 -12.99
N ALA A 25 -23.77 -13.09 -12.07
CA ALA A 25 -25.06 -13.79 -12.03
C ALA A 25 -26.09 -13.24 -13.04
N LEU A 26 -25.82 -12.11 -13.68
CA LEU A 26 -26.78 -11.44 -14.58
C LEU A 26 -26.62 -11.93 -16.02
N GLY A 27 -27.71 -11.78 -16.79
CA GLY A 27 -27.72 -12.10 -18.21
C GLY A 27 -27.92 -13.59 -18.52
N PRO A 28 -28.16 -13.92 -19.79
CA PRO A 28 -28.54 -15.28 -20.20
C PRO A 28 -27.39 -16.29 -20.16
N GLY A 29 -26.14 -15.83 -20.15
CA GLY A 29 -24.94 -16.67 -20.13
C GLY A 29 -24.33 -16.89 -18.73
N ALA A 30 -24.98 -16.43 -17.66
CA ALA A 30 -24.46 -16.55 -16.31
C ALA A 30 -24.29 -18.03 -15.90
N THR A 31 -23.14 -18.37 -15.30
CA THR A 31 -22.87 -19.69 -14.71
C THR A 31 -22.62 -19.57 -13.21
N GLN A 32 -22.74 -20.70 -12.50
CA GLN A 32 -22.55 -20.76 -11.05
C GLN A 32 -21.08 -20.96 -10.64
N ASP A 33 -20.17 -21.17 -11.60
CA ASP A 33 -18.79 -21.61 -11.33
C ASP A 33 -18.03 -20.60 -10.47
N TYR A 34 -18.34 -19.31 -10.62
CA TYR A 34 -17.70 -18.24 -9.87
C TYR A 34 -17.91 -18.34 -8.35
N THR A 35 -19.00 -18.98 -7.93
CA THR A 35 -19.38 -19.06 -6.51
C THR A 35 -18.33 -19.80 -5.68
N GLN A 36 -17.50 -20.63 -6.31
CA GLN A 36 -16.41 -21.41 -5.70
C GLN A 36 -15.06 -20.67 -5.71
N HIS A 37 -14.91 -19.56 -6.44
CA HIS A 37 -13.63 -18.87 -6.55
C HIS A 37 -13.34 -18.02 -5.30
N THR A 38 -12.33 -18.43 -4.52
CA THR A 38 -11.90 -17.72 -3.30
C THR A 38 -10.70 -16.80 -3.54
N GLY A 39 -10.25 -16.66 -4.80
CA GLY A 39 -9.05 -15.89 -5.14
C GLY A 39 -9.11 -14.41 -4.77
N ASN A 40 -10.32 -13.83 -4.76
CA ASN A 40 -10.55 -12.40 -4.56
C ASN A 40 -11.02 -12.03 -3.15
N VAL A 41 -11.08 -13.00 -2.22
CA VAL A 41 -11.67 -12.79 -0.89
C VAL A 41 -10.59 -12.72 0.16
N THR A 42 -10.73 -11.79 1.09
CA THR A 42 -9.73 -11.56 2.15
C THR A 42 -9.75 -12.67 3.20
N LYS A 43 -10.91 -13.31 3.40
CA LYS A 43 -11.10 -14.40 4.36
C LYS A 43 -12.05 -15.45 3.80
N GLU A 44 -11.62 -16.71 3.80
CA GLU A 44 -12.48 -17.82 3.41
C GLU A 44 -13.43 -18.17 4.56
N GLU A 45 -14.72 -17.89 4.38
CA GLU A 45 -15.75 -18.22 5.37
C GLU A 45 -16.59 -19.41 4.91
N SER A 46 -16.92 -20.29 5.84
CA SER A 46 -17.55 -21.60 5.56
C SER A 46 -18.89 -21.49 4.85
N GLN A 47 -19.60 -20.37 4.99
CA GLN A 47 -20.90 -20.12 4.35
C GLN A 47 -20.80 -19.32 3.04
N MET A 48 -19.61 -18.90 2.63
CA MET A 48 -19.43 -17.99 1.49
C MET A 48 -19.96 -18.58 0.19
N VAL A 49 -19.60 -19.83 -0.11
CA VAL A 49 -20.10 -20.54 -1.30
C VAL A 49 -21.63 -20.60 -1.27
N GLU A 50 -22.22 -20.97 -0.14
CA GLU A 50 -23.68 -21.07 0.00
C GLU A 50 -24.37 -19.73 -0.27
N VAL A 51 -23.86 -18.63 0.30
CA VAL A 51 -24.41 -17.28 0.09
C VAL A 51 -24.29 -16.86 -1.38
N ARG A 52 -23.14 -17.11 -2.02
CA ARG A 52 -22.93 -16.80 -3.44
C ARG A 52 -23.84 -17.62 -4.36
N GLN A 53 -24.08 -18.89 -4.04
CA GLN A 53 -25.02 -19.72 -4.79
C GLN A 53 -26.47 -19.25 -4.63
N LYS A 54 -26.86 -18.77 -3.45
CA LYS A 54 -28.17 -18.12 -3.24
C LYS A 54 -28.30 -16.83 -4.04
N LEU A 55 -27.25 -15.99 -4.05
CA LEU A 55 -27.22 -14.77 -4.86
C LEU A 55 -27.33 -15.09 -6.35
N TYR A 56 -26.56 -16.05 -6.85
CA TYR A 56 -26.66 -16.54 -8.23
C TYR A 56 -28.09 -16.97 -8.56
N SER A 57 -28.70 -17.82 -7.73
CA SER A 57 -30.05 -18.34 -7.96
C SER A 57 -31.11 -17.23 -8.01
N LEU A 58 -30.92 -16.17 -7.21
CA LEU A 58 -31.82 -15.02 -7.17
C LEU A 58 -31.67 -14.11 -8.40
N LEU A 59 -30.44 -13.91 -8.86
CA LEU A 59 -30.11 -12.95 -9.91
C LEU A 59 -30.15 -13.56 -11.31
N LYS A 60 -29.98 -14.88 -11.42
CA LYS A 60 -30.00 -15.60 -12.70
C LYS A 60 -31.26 -15.28 -13.49
N GLY A 61 -31.07 -14.94 -14.77
CA GLY A 61 -32.17 -14.58 -15.67
C GLY A 61 -32.63 -13.13 -15.55
N THR A 62 -32.04 -12.34 -14.65
CA THR A 62 -32.24 -10.89 -14.65
C THR A 62 -31.62 -10.29 -15.91
N ALA A 63 -32.38 -9.44 -16.59
CA ALA A 63 -31.92 -8.75 -17.79
C ALA A 63 -30.73 -7.83 -17.49
N LEU A 64 -29.63 -8.03 -18.21
CA LEU A 64 -28.46 -7.16 -18.17
C LEU A 64 -28.47 -6.27 -19.42
N ASN A 65 -28.67 -4.97 -19.24
CA ASN A 65 -28.55 -3.98 -20.31
C ASN A 65 -27.18 -3.31 -20.21
N VAL A 66 -26.43 -3.31 -21.31
CA VAL A 66 -25.07 -2.73 -21.36
C VAL A 66 -25.10 -1.48 -22.21
N ILE A 67 -24.60 -0.37 -21.64
CA ILE A 67 -24.33 0.87 -22.38
C ILE A 67 -22.82 0.94 -22.59
N VAL A 68 -22.39 1.02 -23.85
CA VAL A 68 -20.98 1.16 -24.17
C VAL A 68 -20.63 2.64 -24.27
N LEU A 69 -19.69 3.08 -23.43
CA LEU A 69 -19.18 4.45 -23.44
C LEU A 69 -17.96 4.53 -24.38
N ASN A 70 -18.21 4.60 -25.69
CA ASN A 70 -17.18 4.51 -26.74
C ASN A 70 -16.09 5.60 -26.66
N ASN A 71 -16.37 6.73 -26.00
CA ASN A 71 -15.43 7.83 -25.83
C ASN A 71 -14.71 7.80 -24.47
N SER A 72 -15.06 6.86 -23.59
CA SER A 72 -14.40 6.71 -22.29
C SER A 72 -13.07 5.99 -22.44
N LYS A 73 -12.07 6.45 -21.69
CA LYS A 73 -10.78 5.80 -21.53
C LYS A 73 -10.72 5.17 -20.14
N PHE A 74 -10.25 3.94 -20.07
CA PHE A 74 -10.06 3.22 -18.83
C PHE A 74 -8.56 3.11 -18.56
N TYR A 75 -8.14 3.66 -17.42
CA TYR A 75 -6.78 3.53 -16.92
C TYR A 75 -6.80 2.56 -15.74
N HIS A 76 -6.01 1.50 -15.85
CA HIS A 76 -5.81 0.55 -14.78
C HIS A 76 -4.54 0.94 -14.02
N ILE A 77 -4.67 1.10 -12.70
CA ILE A 77 -3.57 1.38 -11.79
C ILE A 77 -3.64 0.33 -10.69
N GLY A 78 -3.23 -0.90 -11.01
CA GLY A 78 -3.30 -2.04 -10.11
C GLY A 78 -1.96 -2.47 -9.51
N THR A 79 -0.85 -1.86 -9.95
CA THR A 79 0.50 -2.10 -9.45
C THR A 79 1.22 -0.80 -9.11
N THR A 80 2.22 -0.87 -8.23
CA THR A 80 3.09 0.29 -7.93
C THR A 80 3.81 0.78 -9.18
N GLN A 81 4.22 -0.11 -10.08
CA GLN A 81 4.84 0.25 -11.37
C GLN A 81 3.90 1.08 -12.25
N GLU A 82 2.64 0.64 -12.42
CA GLU A 82 1.63 1.40 -13.17
C GLU A 82 1.36 2.76 -12.50
N TYR A 83 1.29 2.81 -11.17
CA TYR A 83 1.11 4.06 -10.43
C TYR A 83 2.27 5.03 -10.69
N LEU A 84 3.51 4.59 -10.52
CA LEU A 84 4.69 5.41 -10.81
C LEU A 84 4.70 5.87 -12.27
N PHE A 85 4.50 4.97 -13.23
CA PHE A 85 4.44 5.31 -14.66
C PHE A 85 3.42 6.41 -14.94
N HIS A 86 2.19 6.24 -14.47
CA HIS A 86 1.11 7.16 -14.77
C HIS A 86 1.30 8.56 -14.17
N PHE A 87 1.89 8.65 -12.97
CA PHE A 87 2.08 9.92 -12.28
C PHE A 87 3.39 10.63 -12.65
N THR A 88 4.42 9.91 -13.09
CA THR A 88 5.78 10.46 -13.26
C THR A 88 6.23 10.55 -14.70
N SER A 89 5.81 9.61 -15.55
CA SER A 89 6.10 9.66 -16.98
C SER A 89 5.19 10.66 -17.69
N ASP A 90 5.56 11.04 -18.92
CA ASP A 90 4.67 11.78 -19.82
C ASP A 90 3.56 10.86 -20.33
N SER A 91 2.64 10.54 -19.42
CA SER A 91 1.55 9.60 -19.64
C SER A 91 0.31 10.35 -20.16
N LYS A 92 -0.47 9.68 -21.02
CA LYS A 92 -1.76 10.23 -21.47
C LYS A 92 -2.68 10.58 -20.31
N LEU A 93 -2.63 9.81 -19.22
CA LEU A 93 -3.41 10.09 -18.00
C LEU A 93 -3.03 11.45 -17.41
N LYS A 94 -1.73 11.73 -17.28
CA LYS A 94 -1.21 12.98 -16.74
C LYS A 94 -1.72 14.19 -17.53
N PHE A 95 -1.66 14.09 -18.86
CA PHE A 95 -2.17 15.12 -19.76
C PHE A 95 -3.71 15.26 -19.69
N GLU A 96 -4.45 14.16 -19.73
CA GLU A 96 -5.92 14.18 -19.78
C GLU A 96 -6.56 14.67 -18.48
N LEU A 97 -5.92 14.45 -17.34
CA LEU A 97 -6.38 14.89 -16.03
C LEU A 97 -5.68 16.15 -15.51
N ASP A 98 -4.83 16.78 -16.33
CA ASP A 98 -4.03 17.94 -15.96
C ASP A 98 -3.27 17.75 -14.63
N LEU A 99 -2.64 16.58 -14.47
CA LEU A 99 -1.93 16.24 -13.24
C LEU A 99 -0.62 17.01 -13.15
N LEU A 100 -0.52 17.83 -12.12
CA LEU A 100 0.68 18.63 -11.84
C LEU A 100 1.79 17.74 -11.27
N PRO A 101 3.06 17.92 -11.70
CA PRO A 101 4.21 17.29 -11.06
C PRO A 101 4.33 17.67 -9.58
N VAL A 102 3.93 18.89 -9.21
CA VAL A 102 3.92 19.35 -7.81
C VAL A 102 2.52 19.83 -7.47
N ALA A 103 1.73 18.95 -6.86
CA ALA A 103 0.35 19.21 -6.47
C ALA A 103 0.28 19.57 -4.98
N PHE A 104 -0.18 20.79 -4.69
CA PHE A 104 -0.39 21.30 -3.32
C PHE A 104 0.76 20.97 -2.35
N SER A 105 2.00 21.17 -2.77
CA SER A 105 3.18 20.82 -1.96
C SER A 105 4.03 22.05 -1.66
N SER A 106 4.94 21.90 -0.69
CA SER A 106 6.01 22.85 -0.43
C SER A 106 7.36 22.25 -0.80
N PHE A 107 8.13 23.03 -1.52
CA PHE A 107 9.46 22.68 -2.03
C PHE A 107 10.28 23.96 -2.10
N SER A 108 11.37 24.05 -1.36
CA SER A 108 12.31 25.16 -1.51
C SER A 108 13.16 24.95 -2.76
N GLU A 109 13.37 25.99 -3.58
CA GLU A 109 14.32 25.91 -4.71
C GLU A 109 15.77 25.61 -4.27
N SER A 110 16.07 25.75 -2.97
CA SER A 110 17.34 25.34 -2.36
C SER A 110 17.39 23.86 -1.92
N ALA A 111 16.25 23.16 -1.94
CA ALA A 111 16.23 21.71 -2.00
C ALA A 111 16.82 21.28 -3.35
N GLY A 112 17.64 20.24 -3.38
CA GLY A 112 18.33 19.82 -4.60
C GLY A 112 17.37 19.69 -5.79
N SER A 113 17.89 19.77 -7.01
CA SER A 113 17.07 19.82 -8.22
C SER A 113 16.00 18.73 -8.24
N LEU A 114 14.72 19.11 -8.05
CA LEU A 114 13.61 18.22 -8.34
C LEU A 114 13.68 17.92 -9.83
N ASP A 115 13.96 16.67 -10.18
CA ASP A 115 13.89 16.24 -11.56
C ASP A 115 12.43 16.44 -12.03
N ARG A 116 12.24 17.06 -13.20
CA ARG A 116 10.90 17.34 -13.77
C ARG A 116 10.04 16.09 -13.95
N SER A 117 10.65 14.90 -13.83
CA SER A 117 10.01 13.60 -13.89
C SER A 117 9.61 13.02 -12.53
N ALA A 118 9.85 13.70 -11.40
CA ALA A 118 9.30 13.29 -10.11
C ALA A 118 7.94 13.96 -9.84
N THR A 119 7.09 13.31 -9.05
CA THR A 119 5.78 13.84 -8.65
C THR A 119 5.66 13.96 -7.14
N VAL A 120 5.18 15.11 -6.67
CA VAL A 120 5.05 15.47 -5.26
C VAL A 120 3.62 15.93 -4.98
N ILE A 121 2.92 15.24 -4.08
CA ILE A 121 1.50 15.47 -3.79
C ILE A 121 1.33 15.73 -2.29
N GLN A 122 0.80 16.90 -1.92
CA GLN A 122 0.55 17.31 -0.53
C GLN A 122 1.69 16.91 0.41
N SER A 123 2.91 17.32 0.10
CA SER A 123 4.11 16.97 0.86
C SER A 123 4.98 18.19 1.12
N VAL A 124 5.83 18.09 2.15
CA VAL A 124 6.83 19.10 2.50
C VAL A 124 8.21 18.51 2.25
N LEU A 125 8.97 19.15 1.38
CA LEU A 125 10.35 18.79 1.05
C LEU A 125 11.28 19.90 1.55
N GLU A 126 12.08 19.60 2.56
CA GLU A 126 13.03 20.52 3.18
C GLU A 126 14.25 20.77 2.27
N PRO A 127 14.93 21.93 2.42
CA PRO A 127 16.18 22.22 1.70
C PRO A 127 17.24 21.12 1.83
N GLY A 128 18.00 20.90 0.76
CA GLY A 128 19.00 19.83 0.66
C GLY A 128 18.49 18.41 0.40
N CYS A 129 17.17 18.13 0.37
CA CYS A 129 16.70 16.82 -0.06
C CYS A 129 16.79 16.63 -1.59
N SER A 130 16.79 15.39 -2.06
CA SER A 130 16.75 15.07 -3.49
C SER A 130 15.77 13.93 -3.78
N VAL A 131 15.07 14.02 -4.92
CA VAL A 131 14.11 13.01 -5.35
C VAL A 131 14.48 12.56 -6.76
N GLY A 132 14.76 11.26 -6.90
CA GLY A 132 15.13 10.65 -8.17
C GLY A 132 13.98 10.67 -9.19
N PRO A 133 14.31 10.66 -10.49
CA PRO A 133 13.32 10.59 -11.56
C PRO A 133 12.42 9.35 -11.45
N GLY A 134 11.17 9.51 -11.89
CA GLY A 134 10.19 8.42 -11.88
C GLY A 134 9.58 8.14 -10.50
N SER A 135 9.91 8.93 -9.48
CA SER A 135 9.46 8.73 -8.11
C SER A 135 8.24 9.58 -7.74
N VAL A 136 7.42 9.07 -6.82
CA VAL A 136 6.26 9.77 -6.26
C VAL A 136 6.43 9.94 -4.76
N ILE A 137 6.26 11.17 -4.28
CA ILE A 137 6.17 11.51 -2.85
C ILE A 137 4.75 12.00 -2.57
N GLU A 138 4.02 11.33 -1.70
CA GLU A 138 2.66 11.76 -1.32
C GLU A 138 2.48 11.80 0.20
N TYR A 139 1.76 12.82 0.67
CA TYR A 139 1.37 12.97 2.07
C TYR A 139 2.53 12.81 3.06
N SER A 140 3.72 13.30 2.71
CA SER A 140 4.96 13.01 3.44
C SER A 140 5.74 14.27 3.81
N ARG A 141 6.63 14.13 4.78
CA ARG A 141 7.66 15.12 5.14
C ARG A 141 9.04 14.53 4.88
N ILE A 142 9.80 15.17 4.00
CA ILE A 142 11.15 14.78 3.63
C ILE A 142 12.11 15.84 4.18
N GLY A 143 12.94 15.43 5.13
CA GLY A 143 13.89 16.26 5.84
C GLY A 143 15.13 16.59 4.99
N PRO A 144 16.01 17.45 5.52
CA PRO A 144 17.22 17.86 4.83
C PRO A 144 18.16 16.67 4.64
N GLU A 145 18.92 16.69 3.54
CA GLU A 145 19.92 15.66 3.20
C GLU A 145 19.36 14.24 2.99
N VAL A 146 18.04 14.09 2.83
CA VAL A 146 17.42 12.82 2.43
C VAL A 146 17.51 12.68 0.91
N SER A 147 18.05 11.56 0.42
CA SER A 147 18.02 11.20 -1.00
C SER A 147 17.00 10.09 -1.24
N VAL A 148 16.02 10.35 -2.10
CA VAL A 148 15.10 9.33 -2.58
C VAL A 148 15.57 8.83 -3.94
N GLY A 149 15.77 7.52 -4.07
CA GLY A 149 16.16 6.87 -5.31
C GLY A 149 15.11 7.00 -6.42
N LYS A 150 15.47 6.50 -7.60
CA LYS A 150 14.63 6.52 -8.80
C LYS A 150 13.49 5.51 -8.69
N ASN A 151 12.38 5.77 -9.37
CA ASN A 151 11.23 4.86 -9.44
C ASN A 151 10.77 4.40 -8.05
N SER A 152 10.73 5.30 -7.08
CA SER A 152 10.36 4.99 -5.70
C SER A 152 9.06 5.69 -5.32
N MET A 153 8.27 5.08 -4.45
CA MET A 153 7.03 5.64 -3.92
C MET A 153 7.16 5.83 -2.41
N ILE A 154 6.98 7.05 -1.93
CA ILE A 154 6.96 7.39 -0.50
C ILE A 154 5.57 7.92 -0.15
N SER A 155 4.88 7.26 0.79
CA SER A 155 3.52 7.63 1.17
C SER A 155 3.35 7.73 2.69
N GLY A 156 2.77 8.83 3.16
CA GLY A 156 2.42 9.00 4.59
C GLY A 156 3.60 9.03 5.54
N SER A 157 4.82 9.28 5.05
CA SER A 157 6.06 9.06 5.81
C SER A 157 6.67 10.37 6.33
N HIS A 158 7.43 10.31 7.42
CA HIS A 158 8.25 11.42 7.91
C HIS A 158 9.72 11.00 8.04
N ILE A 159 10.52 11.38 7.05
CA ILE A 159 11.94 11.02 6.96
C ILE A 159 12.77 12.22 7.39
N ASN A 160 13.30 12.22 8.61
CA ASN A 160 14.12 13.32 9.13
C ASN A 160 15.45 12.82 9.71
N LEU A 161 16.14 12.01 8.91
CA LEU A 161 17.38 11.33 9.27
C LEU A 161 18.28 11.35 8.03
N LYS A 162 19.60 11.35 8.24
CA LYS A 162 20.58 11.19 7.14
C LYS A 162 20.60 9.75 6.66
N ILE A 163 19.58 9.37 5.90
CA ILE A 163 19.40 8.04 5.34
C ILE A 163 18.88 8.14 3.91
N ASP A 164 19.47 7.35 3.02
CA ASP A 164 19.05 7.28 1.63
C ASP A 164 17.96 6.22 1.44
N VAL A 165 16.89 6.58 0.75
CA VAL A 165 15.90 5.60 0.26
C VAL A 165 16.41 5.06 -1.07
N PRO A 166 16.57 3.74 -1.24
CA PRO A 166 17.08 3.18 -2.48
C PRO A 166 16.11 3.36 -3.65
N SER A 167 16.61 3.10 -4.86
CA SER A 167 15.76 3.08 -6.07
C SER A 167 14.85 1.85 -6.09
N ASN A 168 13.74 1.93 -6.82
CA ASN A 168 12.72 0.88 -6.94
C ASN A 168 12.13 0.49 -5.58
N CYS A 169 11.95 1.47 -4.70
CA CYS A 169 11.50 1.27 -3.32
C CYS A 169 10.08 1.80 -3.12
N PHE A 170 9.19 0.98 -2.60
CA PHE A 170 7.92 1.38 -2.03
C PHE A 170 8.08 1.51 -0.52
N LEU A 171 7.82 2.70 0.04
CA LEU A 171 7.83 2.98 1.47
C LEU A 171 6.49 3.63 1.85
N SER A 172 5.80 3.04 2.82
CA SER A 172 4.57 3.63 3.35
C SER A 172 4.47 3.46 4.85
N SER A 173 4.18 4.54 5.56
CA SER A 173 4.01 4.55 7.02
C SER A 173 2.54 4.58 7.38
N LEU A 174 2.19 3.81 8.42
CA LEU A 174 0.85 3.75 8.99
C LEU A 174 0.91 4.06 10.49
N SER A 175 -0.05 4.83 10.97
CA SER A 175 -0.42 4.86 12.38
C SER A 175 -1.27 3.64 12.68
N ILE A 176 -1.01 2.97 13.80
CA ILE A 176 -1.78 1.84 14.29
C ILE A 176 -2.20 2.07 15.74
N LYS A 177 -3.37 1.55 16.12
CA LYS A 177 -3.86 1.61 17.48
C LYS A 177 -3.65 0.28 18.18
N MET A 178 -2.77 0.24 19.16
CA MET A 178 -2.44 -0.94 19.96
C MET A 178 -2.56 -0.63 21.44
N SER A 179 -3.41 -1.38 22.16
CA SER A 179 -3.64 -1.17 23.59
C SER A 179 -3.95 0.30 23.95
N ASP A 180 -4.85 0.91 23.16
CA ASP A 180 -5.24 2.33 23.24
C ASP A 180 -4.13 3.37 23.03
N GLN A 181 -2.94 2.95 22.60
CA GLN A 181 -1.86 3.84 22.20
C GLN A 181 -1.70 3.86 20.68
N VAL A 182 -1.44 5.06 20.14
CA VAL A 182 -0.97 5.20 18.77
C VAL A 182 0.49 4.77 18.71
N LYS A 183 0.79 3.87 17.79
CA LYS A 183 2.13 3.42 17.41
C LYS A 183 2.29 3.55 15.90
N TYR A 184 3.50 3.39 15.40
CA TYR A 184 3.79 3.59 13.99
C TYR A 184 4.56 2.41 13.42
N VAL A 185 4.24 2.06 12.17
CA VAL A 185 4.91 1.00 11.42
C VAL A 185 5.11 1.49 10.00
N SER A 186 6.29 1.27 9.44
CA SER A 186 6.57 1.54 8.04
C SER A 186 6.79 0.24 7.29
N MET A 187 6.00 0.00 6.24
CA MET A 187 6.27 -1.08 5.31
C MET A 187 7.20 -0.61 4.21
N VAL A 188 8.15 -1.46 3.86
CA VAL A 188 9.10 -1.23 2.76
C VAL A 188 9.17 -2.46 1.88
N PHE A 189 9.07 -2.28 0.57
CA PHE A 189 9.10 -3.34 -0.44
C PHE A 189 9.77 -2.87 -1.72
N GLY A 190 10.25 -3.82 -2.51
CA GLY A 190 10.61 -3.54 -3.88
C GLY A 190 9.36 -3.18 -4.66
N VAL A 191 9.46 -2.24 -5.60
CA VAL A 191 8.34 -1.88 -6.50
C VAL A 191 7.82 -3.10 -7.29
N GLU A 192 8.67 -4.11 -7.48
CA GLU A 192 8.37 -5.36 -8.18
C GLU A 192 8.14 -6.57 -7.24
N ASP A 193 8.16 -6.37 -5.93
CA ASP A 193 7.90 -7.47 -4.99
C ASP A 193 6.44 -7.94 -5.12
N ASP A 194 6.26 -9.24 -5.32
CA ASP A 194 4.92 -9.83 -5.47
C ASP A 194 4.28 -10.10 -4.09
N LEU A 195 3.55 -9.10 -3.60
CA LEU A 195 2.81 -9.19 -2.33
C LEU A 195 1.66 -10.20 -2.36
N LYS A 196 1.17 -10.59 -3.55
CA LYS A 196 0.08 -11.56 -3.70
C LYS A 196 0.61 -13.00 -3.72
N ARG A 197 1.89 -13.19 -4.02
CA ARG A 197 2.53 -14.50 -3.98
C ARG A 197 2.51 -15.06 -2.57
N SER A 198 2.05 -16.30 -2.46
CA SER A 198 2.06 -17.05 -1.22
C SER A 198 2.38 -18.51 -1.47
N VAL A 199 2.85 -19.19 -0.43
CA VAL A 199 3.09 -20.63 -0.40
C VAL A 199 2.24 -21.29 0.69
N LYS A 200 2.08 -22.61 0.59
CA LYS A 200 1.28 -23.41 1.54
C LYS A 200 2.10 -24.01 2.68
N SER A 201 3.42 -24.07 2.52
CA SER A 201 4.33 -24.75 3.45
C SER A 201 5.56 -23.89 3.72
N LEU A 202 6.08 -23.97 4.94
CA LEU A 202 7.33 -23.32 5.34
C LEU A 202 8.54 -23.79 4.52
N SER A 203 8.50 -25.01 3.97
CA SER A 203 9.54 -25.53 3.07
C SER A 203 9.73 -24.71 1.80
N ASP A 204 8.67 -24.01 1.37
CA ASP A 204 8.62 -23.37 0.06
C ASP A 204 8.92 -21.86 0.15
N LEU A 205 9.28 -21.36 1.34
CA LEU A 205 9.57 -19.94 1.59
C LEU A 205 10.71 -19.40 0.74
N HIS A 206 11.66 -20.25 0.31
CA HIS A 206 12.73 -19.88 -0.61
C HIS A 206 12.22 -19.37 -1.97
N SER A 207 10.94 -19.59 -2.30
CA SER A 207 10.35 -19.08 -3.53
C SER A 207 9.81 -17.64 -3.41
N LEU A 208 9.63 -17.14 -2.18
CA LEU A 208 9.25 -15.76 -1.90
C LEU A 208 10.50 -14.87 -2.01
N ARG A 209 10.30 -13.66 -2.55
CA ARG A 209 11.36 -12.69 -2.81
C ARG A 209 11.03 -11.37 -2.14
N PHE A 210 12.01 -10.77 -1.48
CA PHE A 210 11.95 -9.43 -0.89
C PHE A 210 13.17 -8.66 -1.39
N PHE A 211 12.96 -7.62 -2.19
CA PHE A 211 14.06 -6.90 -2.86
C PHE A 211 15.04 -7.82 -3.60
N GLY A 212 14.51 -8.85 -4.27
CA GLY A 212 15.30 -9.81 -5.03
C GLY A 212 16.00 -10.91 -4.22
N ALA A 213 16.13 -10.77 -2.90
CA ALA A 213 16.65 -11.81 -2.01
C ALA A 213 15.53 -12.78 -1.59
N SER A 214 15.86 -14.03 -1.25
CA SER A 214 14.86 -14.97 -0.75
C SER A 214 14.41 -14.60 0.66
N LEU A 215 13.12 -14.81 0.98
CA LEU A 215 12.62 -14.47 2.31
C LEU A 215 13.44 -15.12 3.45
N PRO A 216 13.85 -16.41 3.39
CA PRO A 216 14.70 -17.01 4.41
C PRO A 216 16.06 -16.32 4.59
N GLU A 217 16.70 -15.85 3.52
CA GLU A 217 17.95 -15.07 3.61
C GLU A 217 17.72 -13.76 4.35
N CYS A 218 16.66 -13.03 3.99
CA CYS A 218 16.27 -11.79 4.68
C CYS A 218 16.01 -12.03 6.18
N LEU A 219 15.25 -13.07 6.53
CA LEU A 219 14.98 -13.43 7.93
C LEU A 219 16.27 -13.74 8.70
N GLY A 220 17.23 -14.40 8.04
CA GLY A 220 18.57 -14.64 8.59
C GLY A 220 19.32 -13.35 8.92
N HIS A 221 19.29 -12.35 8.02
CA HIS A 221 19.84 -11.02 8.28
C HIS A 221 19.13 -10.32 9.44
N TRP A 222 17.83 -10.56 9.62
CA TRP A 222 17.01 -9.89 10.63
C TRP A 222 16.98 -10.58 11.99
N GLY A 223 17.62 -11.76 12.11
CA GLY A 223 17.56 -12.58 13.31
C GLY A 223 16.17 -13.18 13.60
N VAL A 224 15.27 -13.16 12.62
CA VAL A 224 13.89 -13.64 12.75
C VAL A 224 13.83 -15.14 12.44
N GLN A 225 13.25 -15.91 13.34
CA GLN A 225 13.16 -17.37 13.18
C GLN A 225 11.98 -17.78 12.30
N VAL A 226 12.21 -18.72 11.40
CA VAL A 226 11.14 -19.36 10.61
C VAL A 226 10.33 -20.25 11.55
N SER A 227 9.08 -19.88 11.78
CA SER A 227 8.11 -20.61 12.59
C SER A 227 6.69 -20.26 12.18
N ASP A 228 5.69 -20.98 12.70
CA ASP A 228 4.28 -20.65 12.46
C ASP A 228 3.91 -19.24 12.97
N GLN A 229 4.66 -18.71 13.95
CA GLN A 229 4.46 -17.35 14.48
C GLN A 229 5.00 -16.25 13.54
N LEU A 230 5.75 -16.61 12.50
CA LEU A 230 6.21 -15.65 11.50
C LEU A 230 5.04 -15.05 10.71
N PHE A 231 3.96 -15.80 10.52
CA PHE A 231 2.84 -15.37 9.69
C PHE A 231 1.60 -15.05 10.52
N SER A 232 0.77 -14.10 10.05
CA SER A 232 -0.52 -13.76 10.64
C SER A 232 -1.32 -15.00 11.03
N SER A 233 -1.92 -14.97 12.23
CA SER A 233 -2.61 -16.13 12.79
C SER A 233 -3.82 -16.52 11.94
N GLY A 234 -3.92 -17.80 11.58
CA GLY A 234 -5.01 -18.33 10.76
C GLY A 234 -4.83 -18.16 9.25
N SER A 235 -3.71 -17.59 8.79
CA SER A 235 -3.41 -17.56 7.36
C SER A 235 -2.97 -18.94 6.85
N THR A 236 -3.67 -19.45 5.84
CA THR A 236 -3.24 -20.61 5.04
C THR A 236 -2.30 -20.23 3.89
N ARG A 237 -2.05 -18.92 3.72
CA ARG A 237 -1.24 -18.32 2.65
C ARG A 237 -0.04 -17.60 3.27
N LEU A 238 1.12 -18.24 3.17
CA LEU A 238 2.38 -17.74 3.71
C LEU A 238 3.05 -16.86 2.65
N GLY A 239 3.08 -15.54 2.84
CA GLY A 239 3.57 -14.58 1.85
C GLY A 239 4.09 -13.31 2.50
N LEU A 240 4.61 -12.37 1.71
CA LEU A 240 5.08 -11.07 2.23
C LEU A 240 3.97 -10.28 2.92
N TRP A 241 2.73 -10.41 2.43
CA TRP A 241 1.56 -9.75 3.01
C TRP A 241 1.27 -10.19 4.45
N THR A 242 1.54 -11.46 4.76
CA THR A 242 1.21 -12.09 6.04
C THR A 242 2.43 -12.26 6.95
N ALA A 243 3.65 -12.01 6.45
CA ALA A 243 4.88 -12.13 7.24
C ALA A 243 5.05 -10.98 8.23
N ARG A 244 5.28 -11.29 9.51
CA ARG A 244 5.55 -10.35 10.59
C ARG A 244 7.00 -9.90 10.59
N ILE A 245 7.31 -8.93 9.74
CA ILE A 245 8.67 -8.43 9.55
C ILE A 245 8.82 -6.93 9.85
N PHE A 246 7.71 -6.19 10.01
CA PHE A 246 7.77 -4.74 10.19
C PHE A 246 7.73 -4.33 11.67
N PRO A 247 8.71 -3.57 12.16
CA PRO A 247 8.81 -3.21 13.56
C PRO A 247 7.78 -2.14 13.97
N VAL A 248 7.16 -2.35 15.14
CA VAL A 248 6.30 -1.36 15.81
C VAL A 248 7.15 -0.37 16.59
N CYS A 249 7.04 0.90 16.21
CA CYS A 249 7.83 2.00 16.74
C CYS A 249 6.95 3.03 17.45
N SER A 250 7.58 3.91 18.24
CA SER A 250 6.88 4.95 18.99
C SER A 250 6.72 6.26 18.21
N THR A 251 7.47 6.44 17.12
CA THR A 251 7.35 7.61 16.23
C THR A 251 7.36 7.21 14.75
N LEU A 252 6.78 8.05 13.89
CA LEU A 252 6.83 7.86 12.42
C LEU A 252 8.28 7.76 11.92
N THR A 253 9.14 8.67 12.34
CA THR A 253 10.54 8.72 11.90
C THR A 253 11.33 7.48 12.31
N GLU A 254 11.15 7.01 13.55
CA GLU A 254 11.75 5.74 14.00
C GLU A 254 11.25 4.56 13.16
N SER A 255 9.96 4.51 12.83
CA SER A 255 9.42 3.42 12.01
C SER A 255 10.05 3.38 10.61
N VAL A 256 10.26 4.54 9.99
CA VAL A 256 10.95 4.64 8.69
C VAL A 256 12.40 4.21 8.82
N GLU A 257 13.10 4.69 9.86
CA GLU A 257 14.50 4.37 10.12
C GLU A 257 14.72 2.86 10.22
N MET A 258 13.90 2.17 11.02
CA MET A 258 14.05 0.74 11.24
C MET A 258 13.75 -0.05 9.95
N SER A 259 12.73 0.35 9.19
CA SER A 259 12.41 -0.31 7.92
C SER A 259 13.50 -0.09 6.86
N LEU A 260 14.09 1.11 6.78
CA LEU A 260 15.21 1.35 5.87
C LEU A 260 16.48 0.64 6.32
N LYS A 261 16.78 0.54 7.63
CA LYS A 261 17.87 -0.28 8.15
C LYS A 261 17.69 -1.77 7.84
N MET A 262 16.46 -2.27 7.96
CA MET A 262 16.07 -3.61 7.58
C MET A 262 16.34 -3.86 6.09
N LEU A 263 15.91 -2.96 5.21
CA LEU A 263 16.21 -3.04 3.78
C LEU A 263 17.72 -2.96 3.47
N ASN A 264 18.42 -2.02 4.11
CA ASN A 264 19.85 -1.81 3.93
C ASN A 264 20.64 -3.08 4.29
N SER A 265 20.19 -3.81 5.33
CA SER A 265 20.80 -5.08 5.73
C SER A 265 20.71 -6.16 4.66
N VAL A 266 19.59 -6.22 3.92
CA VAL A 266 19.41 -7.13 2.79
C VAL A 266 20.31 -6.73 1.62
N GLN A 267 20.34 -5.45 1.26
CA GLN A 267 21.13 -4.95 0.12
C GLN A 267 22.63 -5.12 0.31
N HIS A 268 23.12 -5.07 1.55
CA HIS A 268 24.54 -5.17 1.88
C HIS A 268 24.92 -6.50 2.55
N ALA A 269 23.99 -7.47 2.58
CA ALA A 269 24.18 -8.76 3.25
C ALA A 269 24.74 -8.64 4.68
N SER A 270 24.25 -7.66 5.45
CA SER A 270 24.70 -7.38 6.82
C SER A 270 23.64 -7.81 7.85
N ALA A 271 24.04 -7.95 9.11
CA ALA A 271 23.12 -8.34 10.17
C ALA A 271 22.40 -7.11 10.75
N PHE A 272 21.09 -7.22 10.97
CA PHE A 272 20.25 -6.20 11.61
C PHE A 272 19.13 -6.85 12.44
N THR A 273 19.39 -7.09 13.72
CA THR A 273 18.48 -7.86 14.58
C THR A 273 17.19 -7.12 14.92
N LEU A 274 16.04 -7.73 14.63
CA LEU A 274 14.70 -7.21 14.94
C LEU A 274 14.11 -7.70 16.27
N ASN A 275 14.81 -8.55 17.02
CA ASN A 275 14.29 -9.27 18.20
C ASN A 275 13.78 -8.38 19.34
N SER A 276 14.17 -7.11 19.41
CA SER A 276 13.70 -6.15 20.42
C SER A 276 12.34 -5.52 20.07
N PHE A 277 11.86 -5.73 18.84
CA PHE A 277 10.64 -5.13 18.35
C PHE A 277 9.49 -6.12 18.34
N LYS A 278 8.29 -5.61 18.63
CA LYS A 278 7.08 -6.29 18.18
C LYS A 278 7.00 -6.13 16.67
N LEU A 279 6.85 -7.23 15.94
CA LEU A 279 6.73 -7.23 14.48
C LEU A 279 5.28 -7.45 14.07
N LEU A 280 4.87 -6.77 13.00
CA LEU A 280 3.56 -6.93 12.36
C LEU A 280 3.71 -7.27 10.88
N SER A 281 2.70 -7.95 10.36
CA SER A 281 2.51 -8.13 8.92
C SER A 281 1.71 -6.97 8.32
N VAL A 282 1.70 -6.85 6.99
CA VAL A 282 0.87 -5.84 6.30
C VAL A 282 -0.61 -6.05 6.63
N GLU A 283 -1.05 -7.31 6.66
CA GLU A 283 -2.41 -7.67 7.05
C GLU A 283 -2.77 -7.17 8.45
N GLU A 284 -1.90 -7.40 9.44
CA GLU A 284 -2.12 -6.95 10.82
C GLU A 284 -2.06 -5.42 10.92
N MET A 285 -1.14 -4.77 10.21
CA MET A 285 -1.07 -3.32 10.13
C MET A 285 -2.39 -2.71 9.62
N LEU A 286 -3.01 -3.31 8.60
CA LEU A 286 -4.29 -2.86 8.06
C LEU A 286 -5.45 -3.11 9.02
N ALA A 287 -5.42 -4.19 9.80
CA ALA A 287 -6.41 -4.47 10.82
C ALA A 287 -6.33 -3.48 12.01
N TYR A 288 -5.13 -3.00 12.34
CA TYR A 288 -4.90 -2.10 13.47
C TYR A 288 -4.81 -0.62 13.09
N LYS A 289 -4.94 -0.26 11.81
CA LYS A 289 -4.72 1.12 11.34
C LYS A 289 -5.58 2.14 12.08
N ASP A 290 -4.95 3.24 12.51
CA ASP A 290 -5.61 4.40 13.08
C ASP A 290 -5.78 5.47 12.00
N VAL A 291 -6.93 5.42 11.32
CA VAL A 291 -7.25 6.36 10.23
C VAL A 291 -7.35 7.79 10.73
N GLU A 292 -7.82 8.00 11.97
CA GLU A 292 -7.97 9.34 12.52
C GLU A 292 -6.61 10.00 12.72
N ASP A 293 -5.64 9.27 13.28
CA ASP A 293 -4.27 9.76 13.44
C ASP A 293 -3.57 9.99 12.10
N MET A 294 -3.74 9.08 11.13
CA MET A 294 -3.23 9.29 9.77
C MET A 294 -3.79 10.56 9.10
N LEU A 295 -5.08 10.85 9.30
CA LEU A 295 -5.69 12.09 8.80
C LEU A 295 -5.19 13.34 9.55
N LYS A 296 -4.93 13.23 10.86
CA LYS A 296 -4.28 14.30 11.62
C LYS A 296 -2.91 14.63 11.04
N PHE A 297 -2.09 13.63 10.73
CA PHE A 297 -0.79 13.82 10.10
C PHE A 297 -0.91 14.53 8.73
N ARG A 298 -1.83 14.08 7.86
CA ARG A 298 -2.09 14.73 6.56
C ARG A 298 -2.56 16.18 6.71
N LYS A 299 -3.38 16.45 7.73
CA LYS A 299 -3.84 17.81 8.06
C LYS A 299 -2.69 18.70 8.53
N GLN A 300 -1.78 18.18 9.37
CA GLN A 300 -0.60 18.94 9.79
C GLN A 300 0.26 19.36 8.59
N ILE A 301 0.46 18.46 7.61
CA ILE A 301 1.15 18.79 6.36
C ILE A 301 0.40 19.86 5.57
N TYR A 302 -0.92 19.72 5.45
CA TYR A 302 -1.76 20.71 4.76
C TYR A 302 -1.64 22.10 5.39
N ASP A 303 -1.79 22.19 6.72
CA ASP A 303 -1.75 23.45 7.47
C ASP A 303 -0.37 24.12 7.33
N GLU A 304 0.71 23.33 7.36
CA GLU A 304 2.08 23.80 7.16
C GLU A 304 2.31 24.39 5.76
N ILE A 305 1.84 23.72 4.71
CA ILE A 305 1.94 24.21 3.33
C ILE A 305 1.15 25.51 3.16
N CYS A 306 -0.02 25.62 3.79
CA CYS A 306 -0.81 26.87 3.77
C CYS A 306 -0.06 28.02 4.44
N LEU A 307 0.57 27.76 5.59
CA LEU A 307 1.36 28.77 6.31
C LEU A 307 2.56 29.24 5.50
N GLN A 308 3.29 28.33 4.85
CA GLN A 308 4.48 28.68 4.03
C GLN A 308 4.09 29.52 2.81
N ARG A 309 3.05 29.11 2.07
CA ARG A 309 2.52 29.90 0.94
C ARG A 309 1.95 31.26 1.34
N GLY A 310 1.44 31.37 2.57
CA GLY A 310 0.98 32.63 3.14
C GLY A 310 2.13 33.62 3.35
N LYS A 311 3.28 33.15 3.83
CA LYS A 311 4.50 33.96 4.03
C LYS A 311 5.09 34.44 2.70
N GLU A 312 5.19 33.54 1.72
CA GLU A 312 5.67 33.91 0.37
C GLU A 312 4.85 35.04 -0.27
N LYS A 313 3.53 35.08 -0.02
CA LYS A 313 2.65 36.15 -0.50
C LYS A 313 2.76 37.46 0.28
N SER A 314 3.22 37.43 1.53
CA SER A 314 3.43 38.66 2.31
C SER A 314 4.80 39.29 2.09
N ASP A 315 5.76 38.51 1.59
CA ASP A 315 7.14 38.93 1.33
C ASP A 315 7.34 39.43 -0.14
N LEU A 316 6.29 39.44 -0.95
CA LEU A 316 6.18 39.99 -2.32
C LEU A 316 5.45 41.34 -2.31
#